data_AF-A0A9P6T388-F1
#
_entry.id   AF-A0A9P6T388-F1
#
_cell.length_a   1.000
_cell.length_b   1.000
_cell.length_c   1.000
_cell.angle_alpha   90.00
_cell.angle_beta   90.00
_cell.angle_gamma   90.00
#
_symmetry.space_group_name_H-M   'P 1'
#
loop_
_entity.id
_entity.type
_entity.pdbx_description
1 polymer ?
#
loop_
_entity_poly.entity_id
_entity_poly.type
_entity_poly.pdbx_seq_one_letter_code
_entity_poly.pdbx_strand_id
1 'polypeptide(L)'
;MATPRRVLSKGASILKQAHLEQRCANPTLARYKHTTSTGNIGQEDSTSRSNPPRSPCTQGCIEPSTTRTFPLLSASSRYTQLFRTPNSLQSIIFRRSIVTNHNFNTNKIVSKLEKNGFERGQAEGIMRIMKGLIGQHTSRIRKNMLTKGDLENESYLLKAALTELRTELQILRKNDAAALAIRTEIISREIDSLNQKLREDIANVKNDIAIDMNSRKSDVREEQKQLEIRIQSMSNHYMAQLGDMRTRMEAAKWETTRKGMVSIFISATFVLLASRIFMSSKDEKVPDDYIDPYINHANAQNNTDGMVPDSFVVSHRS
;
A
#
# COMPACT_ATOMS: atom_id res chain seq x y z
N MET A 1 -41.95 63.36 -11.38
CA MET A 1 -42.93 62.31 -11.76
C MET A 1 -42.30 61.48 -12.88
N ALA A 2 -42.45 60.15 -12.98
CA ALA A 2 -42.79 59.14 -11.97
C ALA A 2 -42.35 57.76 -12.52
N THR A 3 -41.88 56.85 -11.66
CA THR A 3 -41.59 55.44 -12.04
C THR A 3 -42.85 54.59 -11.82
N PRO A 4 -42.99 53.43 -12.50
CA PRO A 4 -42.86 52.17 -11.73
C PRO A 4 -42.20 50.99 -12.49
N ARG A 5 -42.08 49.85 -11.79
CA ARG A 5 -41.32 48.63 -12.12
C ARG A 5 -42.11 47.57 -12.92
N ARG A 6 -41.39 46.71 -13.68
CA ARG A 6 -41.32 45.22 -13.60
C ARG A 6 -40.30 44.75 -14.68
N VAL A 7 -39.16 44.11 -14.40
CA VAL A 7 -38.88 42.83 -13.71
C VAL A 7 -39.48 41.62 -14.43
N LEU A 8 -38.66 40.84 -15.17
CA LEU A 8 -38.43 39.40 -14.96
C LEU A 8 -37.43 38.75 -15.96
N SER A 9 -36.78 37.68 -15.49
CA SER A 9 -36.23 36.52 -16.22
C SER A 9 -35.37 36.69 -17.49
N LYS A 10 -34.05 36.52 -17.33
CA LYS A 10 -33.20 35.77 -18.29
C LYS A 10 -32.20 34.89 -17.53
N GLY A 11 -32.42 33.58 -17.56
CA GLY A 11 -31.57 32.56 -16.96
C GLY A 11 -32.08 31.15 -17.27
N ALA A 12 -31.18 30.17 -17.30
CA ALA A 12 -31.41 28.75 -17.62
C ALA A 12 -31.98 28.44 -19.02
N SER A 13 -31.10 28.08 -19.98
CA SER A 13 -31.43 27.27 -21.19
C SER A 13 -30.17 26.70 -21.88
N ILE A 14 -29.34 25.97 -21.13
CA ILE A 14 -28.34 25.02 -21.68
C ILE A 14 -28.36 23.77 -20.76
N LEU A 15 -28.00 22.60 -21.29
CA LEU A 15 -28.01 21.26 -20.65
C LEU A 15 -29.39 20.63 -20.40
N LYS A 16 -30.02 20.16 -21.50
CA LYS A 16 -30.97 19.03 -21.47
C LYS A 16 -30.98 18.29 -22.80
N GLN A 17 -30.19 17.22 -22.94
CA GLN A 17 -30.34 16.06 -23.87
C GLN A 17 -29.01 15.30 -24.01
N ALA A 18 -28.91 14.09 -23.44
CA ALA A 18 -27.93 13.04 -23.80
C ALA A 18 -28.13 11.77 -22.94
N HIS A 19 -29.26 11.06 -23.06
CA HIS A 19 -29.40 9.72 -22.46
C HIS A 19 -30.51 8.88 -23.12
N LEU A 20 -30.25 8.29 -24.30
CA LEU A 20 -31.11 7.28 -24.92
C LEU A 20 -30.39 6.58 -26.08
N GLU A 21 -29.88 5.37 -25.82
CA GLU A 21 -29.71 4.26 -26.77
C GLU A 21 -29.12 3.07 -26.00
N GLN A 22 -29.98 2.14 -25.58
CA GLN A 22 -29.60 0.78 -25.22
C GLN A 22 -30.37 -0.14 -26.17
N ARG A 23 -29.65 -0.87 -27.02
CA ARG A 23 -30.24 -1.93 -27.83
C ARG A 23 -29.34 -3.17 -27.82
N CYS A 24 -29.98 -4.33 -27.78
CA CYS A 24 -29.36 -5.56 -27.31
C CYS A 24 -28.56 -6.30 -28.38
N ALA A 25 -27.40 -6.86 -28.01
CA ALA A 25 -26.85 -8.05 -28.65
C ALA A 25 -25.92 -8.81 -27.68
N ASN A 26 -26.12 -10.13 -27.58
CA ASN A 26 -25.21 -11.12 -27.02
C ASN A 26 -25.51 -12.41 -27.80
N PRO A 27 -24.50 -13.15 -28.30
CA PRO A 27 -24.35 -14.49 -27.74
C PRO A 27 -22.89 -15.04 -27.70
N THR A 28 -22.58 -15.72 -26.59
CA THR A 28 -21.84 -17.00 -26.48
C THR A 28 -20.47 -17.20 -27.18
N LEU A 29 -19.42 -17.40 -26.38
CA LEU A 29 -18.58 -18.63 -26.33
C LEU A 29 -17.71 -18.54 -25.05
N ALA A 30 -17.75 -19.40 -24.03
CA ALA A 30 -17.87 -20.86 -23.85
C ALA A 30 -16.51 -21.54 -23.55
N ARG A 31 -16.40 -22.05 -22.30
CA ARG A 31 -15.58 -23.19 -21.84
C ARG A 31 -14.04 -23.10 -22.02
N TYR A 32 -13.35 -22.90 -20.88
CA TYR A 32 -12.54 -23.98 -20.33
C TYR A 32 -12.51 -23.93 -18.78
N LYS A 33 -12.77 -25.08 -18.14
CA LYS A 33 -12.46 -25.36 -16.73
C LYS A 33 -11.77 -26.72 -16.72
N HIS A 34 -10.72 -26.86 -15.90
CA HIS A 34 -10.25 -28.16 -15.45
C HIS A 34 -10.22 -28.20 -13.93
N THR A 35 -10.63 -29.33 -13.39
CA THR A 35 -10.70 -29.61 -11.96
C THR A 35 -10.22 -31.04 -11.76
N THR A 36 -9.16 -31.23 -10.99
CA THR A 36 -8.78 -32.56 -10.48
C THR A 36 -8.74 -32.46 -8.96
N SER A 37 -9.40 -33.40 -8.29
CA SER A 37 -9.53 -33.43 -6.84
C SER A 37 -9.11 -34.79 -6.31
N THR A 38 -8.10 -34.79 -5.44
CA THR A 38 -7.65 -35.90 -4.59
C THR A 38 -6.89 -35.30 -3.40
N GLY A 39 -7.01 -35.76 -2.15
CA GLY A 39 -7.90 -36.83 -1.70
C GLY A 39 -7.50 -37.48 -0.35
N ASN A 40 -7.18 -36.69 0.69
CA ASN A 40 -6.76 -37.16 2.05
C ASN A 40 -5.40 -37.91 2.06
N ILE A 41 -4.74 -38.31 3.17
CA ILE A 41 -5.13 -38.56 4.59
C ILE A 41 -3.99 -38.15 5.56
N GLY A 42 -4.33 -37.71 6.78
CA GLY A 42 -3.48 -37.72 8.01
C GLY A 42 -3.15 -36.32 8.57
N GLN A 43 -3.46 -35.92 9.82
CA GLN A 43 -3.08 -36.44 11.18
C GLN A 43 -1.56 -36.30 11.46
N GLU A 44 -1.05 -35.65 12.52
CA GLU A 44 -1.61 -34.88 13.68
C GLU A 44 -0.70 -33.62 13.95
N ASP A 45 -0.76 -32.77 14.99
CA ASP A 45 -1.46 -32.75 16.29
C ASP A 45 -1.75 -31.30 16.81
N SER A 46 -2.30 -31.20 18.01
CA SER A 46 -2.76 -30.09 18.84
C SER A 46 -1.78 -28.97 19.25
N THR A 47 -2.34 -27.76 19.39
CA THR A 47 -2.33 -27.03 20.68
C THR A 47 -3.46 -25.99 20.73
N SER A 48 -3.99 -25.67 21.92
CA SER A 48 -5.20 -24.84 22.06
C SER A 48 -5.06 -23.74 23.10
N ARG A 49 -5.52 -22.52 22.78
CA ARG A 49 -6.04 -21.57 23.77
C ARG A 49 -7.08 -20.58 23.22
N SER A 50 -8.32 -21.06 23.18
CA SER A 50 -9.59 -20.34 23.38
C SER A 50 -9.61 -18.80 23.34
N ASN A 51 -10.39 -18.24 22.41
CA ASN A 51 -11.18 -17.03 22.61
C ASN A 51 -12.69 -17.38 22.49
N PRO A 52 -13.60 -16.80 23.29
CA PRO A 52 -15.03 -17.13 23.25
C PRO A 52 -15.81 -16.31 22.20
N PRO A 53 -16.69 -16.94 21.39
CA PRO A 53 -17.59 -16.23 20.47
C PRO A 53 -18.99 -16.01 21.06
N ARG A 54 -19.69 -14.93 20.66
CA ARG A 54 -21.16 -14.82 20.78
C ARG A 54 -21.80 -13.81 19.81
N SER A 55 -22.32 -14.37 18.71
CA SER A 55 -23.63 -14.10 18.04
C SER A 55 -24.07 -12.67 17.63
N PRO A 56 -24.85 -12.52 16.53
CA PRO A 56 -25.08 -11.24 15.86
C PRO A 56 -26.46 -10.59 16.10
N CYS A 57 -26.60 -9.34 15.63
CA CYS A 57 -27.88 -8.71 15.26
C CYS A 57 -27.79 -8.15 13.82
N THR A 58 -28.93 -7.93 13.17
CA THR A 58 -29.09 -7.83 11.70
C THR A 58 -29.58 -6.46 11.17
N GLN A 59 -29.76 -6.40 9.83
CA GLN A 59 -30.37 -5.36 8.98
C GLN A 59 -29.49 -4.19 8.50
N GLY A 60 -29.59 -3.89 7.19
CA GLY A 60 -29.16 -2.61 6.59
C GLY A 60 -28.33 -2.71 5.29
N CYS A 61 -28.88 -3.25 4.20
CA CYS A 61 -28.25 -3.12 2.87
C CYS A 61 -28.47 -1.73 2.27
N ILE A 62 -27.49 -1.17 1.54
CA ILE A 62 -27.66 -0.28 0.36
C ILE A 62 -26.29 -0.07 -0.31
N GLU A 63 -26.31 -0.01 -1.65
CA GLU A 63 -25.21 0.30 -2.57
C GLU A 63 -25.75 1.34 -3.59
N PRO A 64 -24.94 2.00 -4.46
CA PRO A 64 -23.57 2.50 -4.34
C PRO A 64 -23.53 4.05 -4.48
N SER A 65 -22.32 4.63 -4.57
CA SER A 65 -22.01 5.91 -5.24
C SER A 65 -22.63 7.24 -4.74
N THR A 66 -21.77 8.25 -4.49
CA THR A 66 -21.95 9.65 -4.96
C THR A 66 -20.69 10.48 -4.67
N THR A 67 -20.11 11.07 -5.70
CA THR A 67 -19.10 12.14 -5.58
C THR A 67 -19.72 13.37 -4.92
N ARG A 68 -19.44 13.61 -3.64
CA ARG A 68 -19.91 14.82 -2.95
C ARG A 68 -18.89 15.95 -3.05
N THR A 69 -19.09 16.83 -4.03
CA THR A 69 -18.61 18.22 -3.95
C THR A 69 -19.12 18.82 -2.65
N PHE A 70 -18.23 19.15 -1.71
CA PHE A 70 -18.63 19.83 -0.48
C PHE A 70 -19.12 21.24 -0.84
N PRO A 71 -20.24 21.70 -0.25
CA PRO A 71 -20.74 23.03 -0.52
C PRO A 71 -19.74 24.07 0.01
N LEU A 72 -19.49 25.11 -0.79
CA LEU A 72 -18.93 26.35 -0.27
C LEU A 72 -19.93 26.90 0.74
N LEU A 73 -19.69 26.67 2.04
CA LEU A 73 -20.46 27.32 3.09
C LEU A 73 -20.18 28.81 3.00
N SER A 74 -21.14 29.55 2.43
CA SER A 74 -21.23 30.99 2.62
C SER A 74 -21.32 31.24 4.12
N ALA A 75 -20.26 31.78 4.72
CA ALA A 75 -20.20 32.18 6.13
C ALA A 75 -21.06 33.43 6.38
N SER A 76 -22.35 33.31 6.08
CA SER A 76 -23.40 34.28 6.32
C SER A 76 -24.16 33.89 7.59
N SER A 77 -24.63 34.91 8.31
CA SER A 77 -25.27 34.83 9.63
C SER A 77 -24.33 34.58 10.82
N ARG A 78 -24.48 35.44 11.84
CA ARG A 78 -23.91 35.37 13.21
C ARG A 78 -22.43 35.73 13.44
N TYR A 79 -21.97 36.87 12.89
CA TYR A 79 -20.99 37.71 13.62
C TYR A 79 -21.17 39.23 13.44
N THR A 80 -22.41 39.69 13.36
CA THR A 80 -22.81 41.12 13.31
C THR A 80 -23.56 41.56 14.56
N GLN A 81 -22.99 41.27 15.73
CA GLN A 81 -23.38 41.88 17.00
C GLN A 81 -22.14 42.31 17.78
N LEU A 82 -22.30 43.34 18.62
CA LEU A 82 -21.28 43.88 19.53
C LEU A 82 -19.96 44.34 18.86
N PHE A 83 -19.98 45.52 18.22
CA PHE A 83 -18.95 46.57 18.46
C PHE A 83 -19.49 47.97 18.12
N ARG A 84 -20.72 48.27 18.57
CA ARG A 84 -21.25 49.65 18.56
C ARG A 84 -20.66 50.44 19.74
N THR A 85 -19.36 50.70 19.71
CA THR A 85 -18.70 51.59 20.68
C THR A 85 -19.19 53.02 20.46
N PRO A 86 -19.91 53.66 21.41
CA PRO A 86 -20.33 55.04 21.29
C PRO A 86 -19.16 55.95 21.62
N ASN A 87 -18.15 55.99 20.74
CA ASN A 87 -16.96 56.83 20.94
C ASN A 87 -17.38 58.30 20.78
N SER A 88 -17.66 58.91 21.92
CA SER A 88 -18.09 60.27 22.11
C SER A 88 -16.98 61.25 21.76
N LEU A 89 -16.77 61.48 20.45
CA LEU A 89 -16.36 62.79 20.00
C LEU A 89 -17.48 63.77 20.34
N GLN A 90 -17.43 64.29 21.57
CA GLN A 90 -18.24 65.38 22.04
C GLN A 90 -18.24 66.47 20.98
N SER A 91 -19.40 67.03 20.67
CA SER A 91 -19.52 68.16 19.77
C SER A 91 -18.62 69.28 20.30
N ILE A 92 -17.51 69.55 19.62
CA ILE A 92 -16.73 70.76 19.84
C ILE A 92 -17.59 71.89 19.28
N ILE A 93 -18.47 72.43 20.13
CA ILE A 93 -19.36 73.55 19.81
C ILE A 93 -18.47 74.77 19.65
N PHE A 94 -17.98 74.96 18.42
CA PHE A 94 -17.11 76.08 18.06
C PHE A 94 -17.97 77.36 18.01
N ARG A 95 -18.31 77.89 19.20
CA ARG A 95 -19.14 79.10 19.41
C ARG A 95 -18.52 80.29 18.69
N ARG A 96 -18.85 80.46 17.41
CA ARG A 96 -18.24 81.48 16.56
C ARG A 96 -19.13 82.69 16.50
N SER A 97 -18.95 83.59 17.47
CA SER A 97 -19.43 84.97 17.37
C SER A 97 -18.99 85.54 16.02
N ILE A 98 -19.94 85.76 15.12
CA ILE A 98 -19.71 86.54 13.91
C ILE A 98 -20.00 87.98 14.31
N VAL A 99 -18.96 88.69 14.78
CA VAL A 99 -19.06 90.13 14.97
C VAL A 99 -19.20 90.76 13.59
N THR A 100 -20.44 91.00 13.16
CA THR A 100 -20.80 91.62 11.88
C THR A 100 -20.50 93.12 11.91
N ASN A 101 -19.21 93.47 11.96
CA ASN A 101 -18.67 94.82 11.86
C ASN A 101 -18.95 95.42 10.47
N HIS A 102 -20.22 95.78 10.19
CA HIS A 102 -20.61 96.44 8.95
C HIS A 102 -20.25 97.93 8.99
N ASN A 103 -18.95 98.22 9.04
CA ASN A 103 -18.42 99.56 9.32
C ASN A 103 -18.35 100.45 8.07
N PHE A 104 -19.20 100.21 7.06
CA PHE A 104 -19.21 100.97 5.81
C PHE A 104 -19.96 102.31 5.98
N ASN A 105 -19.31 103.22 6.71
CA ASN A 105 -19.83 104.52 7.10
C ASN A 105 -19.85 105.49 5.91
N THR A 106 -20.96 105.57 5.18
CA THR A 106 -21.11 106.46 4.00
C THR A 106 -20.77 107.92 4.31
N ASN A 107 -21.27 108.43 5.43
CA ASN A 107 -21.12 109.84 5.79
C ASN A 107 -19.65 110.20 6.08
N LYS A 108 -18.85 109.25 6.60
CA LYS A 108 -17.40 109.43 6.82
C LYS A 108 -16.59 109.45 5.53
N ILE A 109 -17.15 108.98 4.41
CA ILE A 109 -16.53 109.04 3.08
C ILE A 109 -16.93 110.36 2.40
N VAL A 110 -18.23 110.72 2.41
CA VAL A 110 -18.71 112.01 1.86
C VAL A 110 -18.00 113.18 2.53
N SER A 111 -17.95 113.26 3.87
CA SER A 111 -17.26 114.34 4.58
C SER A 111 -15.72 114.23 4.61
N LYS A 112 -15.15 113.22 3.94
CA LYS A 112 -13.74 113.22 3.53
C LYS A 112 -13.56 113.77 2.12
N LEU A 113 -14.48 113.51 1.19
CA LEU A 113 -14.46 114.08 -0.16
C LEU A 113 -14.72 115.59 -0.12
N GLU A 114 -15.73 116.05 0.64
CA GLU A 114 -16.02 117.48 0.88
C GLU A 114 -14.76 118.23 1.40
N LYS A 115 -14.03 117.62 2.34
CA LYS A 115 -12.78 118.20 2.90
C LYS A 115 -11.58 118.22 1.95
N ASN A 116 -11.65 117.52 0.82
CA ASN A 116 -10.63 117.53 -0.22
C ASN A 116 -11.06 118.35 -1.46
N GLY A 117 -12.05 119.24 -1.31
CA GLY A 117 -12.46 120.18 -2.36
C GLY A 117 -13.51 119.65 -3.35
N PHE A 118 -14.07 118.46 -3.12
CA PHE A 118 -15.18 117.97 -3.95
C PHE A 118 -16.51 118.63 -3.53
N GLU A 119 -17.28 119.06 -4.53
CA GLU A 119 -18.66 119.51 -4.30
C GLU A 119 -19.51 118.35 -3.75
N ARG A 120 -20.44 118.64 -2.84
CA ARG A 120 -21.26 117.61 -2.17
C ARG A 120 -22.02 116.71 -3.16
N GLY A 121 -22.56 117.25 -4.26
CA GLY A 121 -23.22 116.46 -5.29
C GLY A 121 -22.29 115.43 -5.94
N GLN A 122 -21.04 115.81 -6.20
CA GLN A 122 -20.00 114.93 -6.74
C GLN A 122 -19.56 113.88 -5.70
N ALA A 123 -19.37 114.30 -4.45
CA ALA A 123 -19.02 113.42 -3.33
C ALA A 123 -20.10 112.35 -3.09
N GLU A 124 -21.38 112.73 -3.11
CA GLU A 124 -22.50 111.78 -3.03
C GLU A 124 -22.59 110.86 -4.26
N GLY A 125 -22.29 111.36 -5.47
CA GLY A 125 -22.22 110.54 -6.69
C GLY A 125 -21.17 109.43 -6.59
N ILE A 126 -19.92 109.79 -6.25
CA ILE A 126 -18.81 108.84 -6.04
C ILE A 126 -19.17 107.84 -4.94
N MET A 127 -19.76 108.30 -3.83
CA MET A 127 -20.23 107.45 -2.73
C MET A 127 -21.28 106.43 -3.17
N ARG A 128 -22.26 106.83 -4.00
CA ARG A 128 -23.29 105.92 -4.53
C ARG A 128 -22.68 104.84 -5.42
N ILE A 129 -21.74 105.18 -6.31
CA ILE A 129 -21.01 104.23 -7.16
C ILE A 129 -20.20 103.24 -6.31
N MET A 130 -19.41 103.75 -5.35
CA MET A 130 -18.58 102.93 -4.46
C MET A 130 -19.41 101.97 -3.60
N LYS A 131 -20.56 102.42 -3.08
CA LYS A 131 -21.53 101.56 -2.37
C LYS A 131 -22.09 100.47 -3.28
N GLY A 132 -22.42 100.80 -4.53
CA GLY A 132 -22.89 99.84 -5.53
C GLY A 132 -21.85 98.76 -5.84
N LEU A 133 -20.61 99.16 -6.14
CA LEU A 133 -19.50 98.26 -6.45
C LEU A 133 -19.20 97.31 -5.26
N ILE A 134 -19.07 97.85 -4.05
CA ILE A 134 -18.84 97.04 -2.85
C ILE A 134 -20.03 96.09 -2.59
N GLY A 135 -21.27 96.52 -2.85
CA GLY A 135 -22.45 95.66 -2.80
C GLY A 135 -22.38 94.48 -3.79
N GLN A 136 -22.02 94.75 -5.05
CA GLN A 136 -21.87 93.72 -6.08
C GLN A 136 -20.74 92.72 -5.76
N HIS A 137 -19.56 93.21 -5.36
CA HIS A 137 -18.45 92.34 -4.96
C HIS A 137 -18.78 91.52 -3.71
N THR A 138 -19.41 92.13 -2.70
CA THR A 138 -19.86 91.41 -1.48
C THR A 138 -20.91 90.35 -1.82
N SER A 139 -21.83 90.63 -2.74
CA SER A 139 -22.81 89.64 -3.23
C SER A 139 -22.11 88.48 -3.96
N ARG A 140 -21.16 88.77 -4.86
CA ARG A 140 -20.38 87.75 -5.58
C ARG A 140 -19.55 86.88 -4.63
N ILE A 141 -18.89 87.48 -3.64
CA ILE A 141 -18.13 86.74 -2.61
C ILE A 141 -19.07 85.85 -1.78
N ARG A 142 -20.22 86.36 -1.33
CA ARG A 142 -21.21 85.57 -0.57
C ARG A 142 -21.79 84.40 -1.36
N LYS A 143 -21.89 84.49 -2.70
CA LYS A 143 -22.32 83.36 -3.55
C LYS A 143 -21.26 82.25 -3.69
N ASN A 144 -19.99 82.59 -3.49
CA ASN A 144 -18.86 81.66 -3.65
C ASN A 144 -18.27 81.21 -2.29
N MET A 145 -18.79 81.72 -1.18
CA MET A 145 -18.33 81.43 0.18
C MET A 145 -19.34 80.50 0.86
N LEU A 146 -18.91 79.29 1.25
CA LEU A 146 -19.75 78.40 2.05
C LEU A 146 -20.11 79.06 3.40
N THR A 147 -21.36 78.87 3.82
CA THR A 147 -21.78 79.15 5.18
C THR A 147 -21.08 78.17 6.13
N LYS A 148 -20.95 78.56 7.40
CA LYS A 148 -20.34 77.69 8.42
C LYS A 148 -21.18 76.45 8.69
N GLY A 149 -22.51 76.59 8.66
CA GLY A 149 -23.44 75.46 8.70
C GLY A 149 -23.22 74.46 7.55
N ASP A 150 -23.03 74.96 6.32
CA ASP A 150 -22.75 74.12 5.15
C ASP A 150 -21.43 73.34 5.33
N LEU A 151 -20.36 74.03 5.71
CA LEU A 151 -19.05 73.42 5.98
C LEU A 151 -19.11 72.41 7.15
N GLU A 152 -19.85 72.72 8.21
CA GLU A 152 -20.05 71.83 9.34
C GLU A 152 -20.84 70.58 8.92
N ASN A 153 -21.92 70.74 8.15
CA ASN A 153 -22.75 69.66 7.57
C ASN A 153 -21.91 68.70 6.71
N GLU A 154 -21.18 69.22 5.73
CA GLU A 154 -20.30 68.39 4.88
C GLU A 154 -19.23 67.67 5.72
N SER A 155 -18.72 68.33 6.78
CA SER A 155 -17.80 67.66 7.71
C SER A 155 -18.46 66.53 8.51
N TYR A 156 -19.77 66.61 8.82
CA TYR A 156 -20.49 65.53 9.50
C TYR A 156 -20.79 64.37 8.55
N LEU A 157 -21.22 64.65 7.31
CA LEU A 157 -21.42 63.62 6.28
C LEU A 157 -20.13 62.86 5.95
N LEU A 158 -19.02 63.59 5.75
CA LEU A 158 -17.71 62.99 5.50
C LEU A 158 -17.21 62.16 6.70
N LYS A 159 -17.44 62.62 7.94
CA LYS A 159 -17.11 61.82 9.15
C LYS A 159 -17.96 60.55 9.22
N ALA A 160 -19.25 60.61 8.89
CA ALA A 160 -20.14 59.45 8.88
C ALA A 160 -19.65 58.39 7.88
N ALA A 161 -19.39 58.80 6.63
CA ALA A 161 -18.86 57.92 5.58
C ALA A 161 -17.48 57.32 5.96
N LEU A 162 -16.59 58.09 6.58
CA LEU A 162 -15.31 57.57 7.09
C LEU A 162 -15.50 56.57 8.26
N THR A 163 -16.49 56.75 9.12
CA THR A 163 -16.79 55.77 10.18
C THR A 163 -17.39 54.48 9.60
N GLU A 164 -18.27 54.59 8.60
CA GLU A 164 -18.86 53.45 7.88
C GLU A 164 -17.78 52.62 7.19
N LEU A 165 -16.97 53.24 6.31
CA LEU A 165 -15.83 52.60 5.63
C LEU A 165 -14.84 51.97 6.63
N ARG A 166 -14.59 52.61 7.78
CA ARG A 166 -13.74 52.04 8.84
C ARG A 166 -14.35 50.77 9.43
N THR A 167 -15.67 50.74 9.67
CA THR A 167 -16.35 49.54 10.17
C THR A 167 -16.40 48.42 9.13
N GLU A 168 -16.65 48.73 7.86
CA GLU A 168 -16.60 47.74 6.77
C GLU A 168 -15.20 47.13 6.64
N LEU A 169 -14.15 47.95 6.61
CA LEU A 169 -12.76 47.50 6.55
C LEU A 169 -12.38 46.65 7.80
N GLN A 170 -12.92 46.97 8.97
CA GLN A 170 -12.71 46.17 10.18
C GLN A 170 -13.45 44.82 10.12
N ILE A 171 -14.62 44.75 9.49
CA ILE A 171 -15.37 43.50 9.27
C ILE A 171 -14.65 42.64 8.23
N LEU A 172 -14.23 43.22 7.10
CA LEU A 172 -13.47 42.53 6.05
C LEU A 172 -12.19 41.91 6.61
N ARG A 173 -11.36 42.69 7.32
CA ARG A 173 -10.10 42.17 7.91
C ARG A 173 -10.31 41.08 8.97
N LYS A 174 -11.45 41.08 9.69
CA LYS A 174 -11.83 39.98 10.58
C LYS A 174 -12.26 38.74 9.80
N ASN A 175 -13.01 38.89 8.71
CA ASN A 175 -13.42 37.81 7.84
C ASN A 175 -12.21 37.16 7.14
N ASP A 176 -11.30 37.97 6.58
CA ASP A 176 -10.06 37.50 5.96
C ASP A 176 -9.19 36.73 6.96
N ALA A 177 -9.02 37.24 8.19
CA ALA A 177 -8.28 36.55 9.24
C ALA A 177 -8.92 35.20 9.63
N ALA A 178 -10.25 35.13 9.73
CA ALA A 178 -10.96 33.88 10.00
C ALA A 178 -10.84 32.89 8.82
N ALA A 179 -10.97 33.36 7.57
CA ALA A 179 -10.82 32.55 6.37
C ALA A 179 -9.39 32.01 6.21
N LEU A 180 -8.37 32.80 6.55
CA LEU A 180 -6.98 32.35 6.61
C LEU A 180 -6.76 31.30 7.70
N ALA A 181 -7.30 31.52 8.91
CA ALA A 181 -7.19 30.54 10.00
C ALA A 181 -7.83 29.19 9.66
N ILE A 182 -9.01 29.19 9.03
CA ILE A 182 -9.68 27.99 8.53
C ILE A 182 -8.82 27.31 7.45
N ARG A 183 -8.23 28.05 6.51
CA ARG A 183 -7.34 27.48 5.49
C ARG A 183 -6.09 26.83 6.09
N THR A 184 -5.44 27.46 7.08
CA THR A 184 -4.29 26.86 7.76
C THR A 184 -4.67 25.61 8.55
N GLU A 185 -5.86 25.59 9.15
CA GLU A 185 -6.37 24.41 9.87
C GLU A 185 -6.69 23.24 8.92
N ILE A 186 -7.25 23.52 7.73
CA ILE A 186 -7.46 22.53 6.67
C ILE A 186 -6.12 21.97 6.18
N ILE A 187 -5.15 22.82 5.85
CA ILE A 187 -3.82 22.39 5.37
C ILE A 187 -3.10 21.55 6.44
N SER A 188 -3.24 21.87 7.73
CA SER A 188 -2.71 21.02 8.82
C SER A 188 -3.33 19.62 8.78
N ARG A 189 -4.66 19.51 8.69
CA ARG A 189 -5.36 18.21 8.60
C ARG A 189 -4.97 17.40 7.36
N GLU A 190 -4.72 18.07 6.23
CA GLU A 190 -4.24 17.43 5.01
C GLU A 190 -2.81 16.89 5.18
N ILE A 191 -1.92 17.64 5.83
CA ILE A 191 -0.56 17.20 6.19
C ILE A 191 -0.62 16.01 7.16
N ASP A 192 -1.47 16.05 8.19
CA ASP A 192 -1.64 14.97 9.16
C ASP A 192 -2.17 13.70 8.49
N SER A 193 -3.19 13.83 7.62
CA SER A 193 -3.74 12.71 6.85
C SER A 193 -2.72 12.10 5.87
N LEU A 194 -1.91 12.93 5.22
CA LEU A 194 -0.85 12.46 4.32
C LEU A 194 0.27 11.76 5.10
N ASN A 195 0.63 12.26 6.28
CA ASN A 195 1.58 11.59 7.20
C ASN A 195 1.04 10.24 7.69
N GLN A 196 -0.26 10.12 7.98
CA GLN A 196 -0.86 8.84 8.35
C GLN A 196 -0.78 7.83 7.21
N LYS A 197 -1.17 8.22 5.98
CA LYS A 197 -1.06 7.36 4.79
C LYS A 197 0.36 6.91 4.53
N LEU A 198 1.33 7.83 4.53
CA LEU A 198 2.74 7.52 4.34
C LEU A 198 3.29 6.54 5.40
N ARG A 199 2.78 6.59 6.64
CA ARG A 199 3.13 5.60 7.69
C ARG A 199 2.49 4.24 7.45
N GLU A 200 1.26 4.21 6.95
CA GLU A 200 0.55 2.99 6.54
C GLU A 200 1.23 2.33 5.34
N ASP A 201 1.56 3.10 4.29
CA ASP A 201 2.30 2.65 3.12
C ASP A 201 3.69 2.10 3.49
N ILE A 202 4.42 2.75 4.39
CA ILE A 202 5.71 2.24 4.91
C ILE A 202 5.51 0.94 5.73
N ALA A 203 4.43 0.83 6.50
CA ALA A 203 4.12 -0.40 7.25
C ALA A 203 3.76 -1.55 6.31
N ASN A 204 2.99 -1.28 5.27
CA ASN A 204 2.61 -2.23 4.23
C ASN A 204 3.85 -2.72 3.46
N VAL A 205 4.66 -1.81 2.92
CA VAL A 205 5.92 -2.17 2.21
C VAL A 205 6.88 -2.96 3.13
N LYS A 206 6.97 -2.61 4.42
CA LYS A 206 7.77 -3.39 5.38
C LYS A 206 7.19 -4.80 5.61
N ASN A 207 5.88 -4.94 5.67
CA ASN A 207 5.21 -6.23 5.77
C ASN A 207 5.43 -7.08 4.52
N ASP A 208 5.30 -6.49 3.33
CA ASP A 208 5.50 -7.17 2.04
C ASP A 208 6.95 -7.65 1.89
N ILE A 209 7.94 -6.84 2.29
CA ILE A 209 9.35 -7.25 2.37
C ILE A 209 9.55 -8.41 3.37
N ALA A 210 8.85 -8.41 4.50
CA ALA A 210 8.92 -9.52 5.46
C ALA A 210 8.27 -10.81 4.91
N ILE A 211 7.20 -10.69 4.11
CA ILE A 211 6.55 -11.81 3.43
C ILE A 211 7.44 -12.36 2.31
N ASP A 212 8.01 -11.53 1.44
CA ASP A 212 8.95 -11.96 0.38
C ASP A 212 10.21 -12.62 0.97
N MET A 213 10.80 -12.02 2.00
CA MET A 213 11.94 -12.62 2.72
C MET A 213 11.58 -13.97 3.36
N ASN A 214 10.37 -14.11 3.92
CA ASN A 214 9.93 -15.39 4.47
C ASN A 214 9.60 -16.42 3.38
N SER A 215 9.03 -16.00 2.24
CA SER A 215 8.82 -16.86 1.07
C SER A 215 10.16 -17.39 0.58
N ARG A 216 11.12 -16.51 0.23
CA ARG A 216 12.47 -16.91 -0.21
C ARG A 216 13.16 -17.85 0.78
N LYS A 217 12.97 -17.62 2.09
CA LYS A 217 13.52 -18.50 3.14
C LYS A 217 12.76 -19.82 3.27
N SER A 218 11.51 -19.92 2.82
CA SER A 218 10.78 -21.17 2.64
C SER A 218 11.25 -21.89 1.37
N ASP A 219 11.32 -21.16 0.25
CA ASP A 219 11.72 -21.67 -1.07
C ASP A 219 13.13 -22.28 -1.02
N VAL A 220 14.12 -21.56 -0.46
CA VAL A 220 15.49 -22.07 -0.27
C VAL A 220 15.54 -23.30 0.65
N ARG A 221 14.67 -23.41 1.67
CA ARG A 221 14.60 -24.62 2.49
C ARG A 221 13.97 -25.78 1.74
N GLU A 222 13.01 -25.53 0.85
CA GLU A 222 12.38 -26.57 0.04
C GLU A 222 13.34 -27.06 -1.06
N GLU A 223 14.09 -26.16 -1.69
CA GLU A 223 15.23 -26.53 -2.56
C GLU A 223 16.27 -27.38 -1.80
N GLN A 224 16.61 -27.01 -0.56
CA GLN A 224 17.52 -27.80 0.29
C GLN A 224 16.99 -29.22 0.56
N LYS A 225 15.70 -29.38 0.92
CA LYS A 225 15.08 -30.71 1.06
C LYS A 225 15.09 -31.50 -0.25
N GLN A 226 14.79 -30.85 -1.37
CA GLN A 226 14.80 -31.51 -2.68
C GLN A 226 16.21 -31.97 -3.07
N LEU A 227 17.24 -31.22 -2.71
CA LEU A 227 18.64 -31.65 -2.85
C LEU A 227 18.98 -32.81 -1.92
N GLU A 228 18.54 -32.79 -0.66
CA GLU A 228 18.73 -33.89 0.30
C GLU A 228 18.06 -35.19 -0.17
N ILE A 229 16.79 -35.13 -0.59
CA ILE A 229 16.05 -36.25 -1.18
C ILE A 229 16.75 -36.76 -2.46
N ARG A 230 17.28 -35.86 -3.30
CA ARG A 230 18.05 -36.23 -4.50
C ARG A 230 19.36 -36.93 -4.12
N ILE A 231 20.08 -36.45 -3.12
CA ILE A 231 21.32 -37.08 -2.61
C ILE A 231 21.01 -38.47 -2.04
N GLN A 232 19.95 -38.62 -1.23
CA GLN A 232 19.56 -39.90 -0.66
C GLN A 232 19.11 -40.90 -1.74
N SER A 233 18.31 -40.48 -2.71
CA SER A 233 17.87 -41.34 -3.82
C SER A 233 19.04 -41.78 -4.71
N MET A 234 20.01 -40.89 -4.99
CA MET A 234 21.25 -41.25 -5.69
C MET A 234 22.11 -42.21 -4.87
N SER A 235 22.25 -42.00 -3.55
CA SER A 235 22.97 -42.91 -2.66
C SER A 235 22.35 -44.31 -2.66
N ASN A 236 21.02 -44.40 -2.50
CA ASN A 236 20.28 -45.65 -2.58
C ASN A 236 20.44 -46.34 -3.95
N HIS A 237 20.46 -45.57 -5.04
CA HIS A 237 20.70 -46.09 -6.39
C HIS A 237 22.12 -46.64 -6.55
N TYR A 238 23.16 -45.96 -6.05
CA TYR A 238 24.53 -46.48 -6.04
C TYR A 238 24.67 -47.73 -5.17
N MET A 239 24.00 -47.81 -4.01
CA MET A 239 23.98 -49.02 -3.18
C MET A 239 23.31 -50.20 -3.91
N ALA A 240 22.22 -49.96 -4.64
CA ALA A 240 21.57 -50.98 -5.47
C ALA A 240 22.47 -51.46 -6.62
N GLN A 241 23.15 -50.54 -7.32
CA GLN A 241 24.15 -50.90 -8.35
C GLN A 241 25.33 -51.68 -7.78
N LEU A 242 25.85 -51.30 -6.60
CA LEU A 242 26.90 -52.03 -5.89
C LEU A 242 26.45 -53.45 -5.51
N GLY A 243 25.19 -53.61 -5.10
CA GLY A 243 24.56 -54.92 -4.87
C GLY A 243 24.55 -55.79 -6.13
N ASP A 244 24.04 -55.28 -7.24
CA ASP A 244 24.02 -55.97 -8.53
C ASP A 244 25.44 -56.33 -9.01
N MET A 245 26.40 -55.39 -8.96
CA MET A 245 27.79 -55.68 -9.31
C MET A 245 28.41 -56.77 -8.41
N ARG A 246 28.07 -56.79 -7.12
CA ARG A 246 28.51 -57.84 -6.20
C ARG A 246 27.89 -59.19 -6.56
N THR A 247 26.57 -59.25 -6.81
CA THR A 247 25.89 -60.48 -7.23
C THR A 247 26.43 -61.01 -8.56
N ARG A 248 26.74 -60.12 -9.53
CA ARG A 248 27.40 -60.49 -10.79
C ARG A 248 28.81 -61.04 -10.56
N MET A 249 29.60 -60.45 -9.66
CA MET A 249 30.92 -60.98 -9.27
C MET A 249 30.81 -62.36 -8.60
N GLU A 250 29.83 -62.56 -7.72
CA GLU A 250 29.60 -63.85 -7.06
C GLU A 250 29.11 -64.91 -8.05
N ALA A 251 28.23 -64.56 -8.99
CA ALA A 251 27.83 -65.40 -10.11
C ALA A 251 29.01 -65.75 -11.05
N ALA A 252 29.90 -64.79 -11.34
CA ALA A 252 31.09 -65.03 -12.14
C ALA A 252 32.07 -66.01 -11.45
N LYS A 253 32.18 -65.97 -10.11
CA LYS A 253 32.93 -66.96 -9.33
C LYS A 253 32.30 -68.35 -9.44
N TRP A 254 30.98 -68.47 -9.26
CA TRP A 254 30.24 -69.74 -9.41
C TRP A 254 30.36 -70.34 -10.82
N GLU A 255 30.25 -69.51 -11.86
CA GLU A 255 30.44 -69.97 -13.25
C GLU A 255 31.88 -70.42 -13.52
N THR A 256 32.88 -69.76 -12.93
CA THR A 256 34.29 -70.15 -13.05
C THR A 256 34.58 -71.48 -12.34
N THR A 257 34.10 -71.67 -11.10
CA THR A 257 34.28 -72.93 -10.38
C THR A 257 33.52 -74.08 -11.04
N ARG A 258 32.30 -73.83 -11.55
CA ARG A 258 31.53 -74.81 -12.34
C ARG A 258 32.27 -75.28 -13.59
N LYS A 259 32.84 -74.35 -14.36
CA LYS A 259 33.64 -74.66 -15.56
C LYS A 259 34.92 -75.43 -15.19
N GLY A 260 35.58 -75.04 -14.11
CA GLY A 260 36.74 -75.76 -13.55
C GLY A 260 36.41 -77.21 -13.17
N MET A 261 35.32 -77.45 -12.41
CA MET A 261 34.86 -78.80 -12.08
C MET A 261 34.57 -79.63 -13.33
N VAL A 262 33.88 -79.07 -14.32
CA VAL A 262 33.61 -79.77 -15.60
C VAL A 262 34.90 -80.16 -16.32
N SER A 263 35.91 -79.27 -16.39
CA SER A 263 37.21 -79.63 -16.99
C SER A 263 37.97 -80.73 -16.22
N ILE A 264 37.84 -80.79 -14.89
CA ILE A 264 38.42 -81.86 -14.06
C ILE A 264 37.71 -83.20 -14.30
N PHE A 265 36.37 -83.22 -14.43
CA PHE A 265 35.65 -84.45 -14.77
C PHE A 265 35.99 -84.95 -16.18
N ILE A 266 36.19 -84.04 -17.15
CA ILE A 266 36.60 -84.40 -18.52
C ILE A 266 38.03 -84.98 -18.53
N SER A 267 38.98 -84.36 -17.82
CA SER A 267 40.35 -84.91 -17.76
C SER A 267 40.43 -86.24 -17.00
N ALA A 268 39.68 -86.40 -15.90
CA ALA A 268 39.62 -87.65 -15.15
C ALA A 268 39.00 -88.79 -15.96
N THR A 269 37.89 -88.54 -16.68
CA THR A 269 37.26 -89.55 -17.55
C THR A 269 38.16 -89.91 -18.74
N PHE A 270 38.88 -88.96 -19.33
CA PHE A 270 39.88 -89.22 -20.37
C PHE A 270 41.02 -90.13 -19.85
N VAL A 271 41.55 -89.89 -18.65
CA VAL A 271 42.58 -90.74 -18.03
C VAL A 271 42.07 -92.15 -17.72
N LEU A 272 40.81 -92.29 -17.30
CA LEU A 272 40.19 -93.61 -17.08
C LEU A 272 39.96 -94.37 -18.39
N LEU A 273 39.56 -93.69 -19.48
CA LEU A 273 39.47 -94.29 -20.80
C LEU A 273 40.85 -94.73 -21.34
N ALA A 274 41.86 -93.85 -21.24
CA ALA A 274 43.22 -94.16 -21.68
C ALA A 274 43.82 -95.34 -20.91
N SER A 275 43.64 -95.40 -19.58
CA SER A 275 44.12 -96.52 -18.76
C SER A 275 43.35 -97.81 -19.02
N ARG A 276 42.04 -97.77 -19.34
CA ARG A 276 41.29 -98.95 -19.79
C ARG A 276 41.75 -99.47 -21.16
N ILE A 277 42.01 -98.59 -22.12
CA ILE A 277 42.56 -98.97 -23.43
C ILE A 277 43.96 -99.60 -23.26
N PHE A 278 44.80 -99.04 -22.39
CA PHE A 278 46.13 -99.59 -22.08
C PHE A 278 46.05 -100.95 -21.37
N MET A 279 45.13 -101.11 -20.41
CA MET A 279 44.93 -102.39 -19.70
C MET A 279 44.37 -103.48 -20.62
N SER A 280 43.51 -103.11 -21.57
CA SER A 280 42.95 -104.01 -22.59
C SER A 280 43.97 -104.52 -23.62
N SER A 281 45.23 -104.08 -23.53
CA SER A 281 46.35 -104.57 -24.35
C SER A 281 47.20 -105.62 -23.62
N LYS A 282 46.66 -106.26 -22.56
CA LYS A 282 47.37 -107.27 -21.75
C LYS A 282 46.49 -108.48 -21.38
N ASP A 283 46.09 -109.23 -22.40
CA ASP A 283 45.60 -110.61 -22.26
C ASP A 283 46.25 -111.49 -23.33
N GLU A 284 46.40 -112.80 -23.03
CA GLU A 284 46.78 -113.89 -23.96
C GLU A 284 48.25 -113.86 -24.50
N LYS A 285 49.06 -114.93 -24.53
CA LYS A 285 48.88 -116.40 -24.42
C LYS A 285 49.76 -117.09 -23.37
N VAL A 286 49.35 -118.30 -22.96
CA VAL A 286 50.19 -119.39 -22.42
C VAL A 286 50.12 -120.59 -23.39
N PRO A 287 51.17 -121.41 -23.51
CA PRO A 287 51.11 -122.76 -24.08
C PRO A 287 51.49 -123.88 -23.08
N ASP A 288 50.94 -125.07 -23.29
CA ASP A 288 50.92 -126.22 -22.37
C ASP A 288 52.08 -127.23 -22.55
N ASP A 289 52.34 -128.07 -21.52
CA ASP A 289 52.66 -129.50 -21.72
C ASP A 289 52.46 -130.40 -20.45
N TYR A 290 51.56 -131.38 -20.57
CA TYR A 290 51.66 -132.83 -20.22
C TYR A 290 52.62 -133.33 -19.09
N ILE A 291 52.26 -134.24 -18.13
CA ILE A 291 50.98 -134.82 -17.66
C ILE A 291 51.12 -135.47 -16.24
N ASP A 292 49.96 -135.88 -15.68
CA ASP A 292 49.61 -136.87 -14.61
C ASP A 292 50.54 -138.12 -14.39
N PRO A 293 50.34 -139.03 -13.38
CA PRO A 293 49.33 -139.05 -12.29
C PRO A 293 49.79 -139.61 -10.90
N TYR A 294 48.81 -139.80 -9.98
CA TYR A 294 48.70 -140.79 -8.87
C TYR A 294 49.18 -140.50 -7.41
N ILE A 295 48.15 -140.39 -6.53
CA ILE A 295 47.99 -140.95 -5.15
C ILE A 295 48.68 -140.33 -3.89
N ASN A 296 47.81 -140.09 -2.90
CA ASN A 296 47.84 -140.21 -1.42
C ASN A 296 49.21 -140.44 -0.70
N HIS A 297 49.46 -139.95 0.53
CA HIS A 297 48.62 -140.16 1.73
C HIS A 297 49.01 -139.26 2.94
N ALA A 298 48.01 -138.96 3.78
CA ALA A 298 48.01 -138.98 5.26
C ALA A 298 48.96 -138.08 6.11
N ASN A 299 48.32 -137.45 7.12
CA ASN A 299 48.78 -137.25 8.51
C ASN A 299 49.92 -136.24 8.81
N ALA A 300 50.00 -135.65 10.02
CA ALA A 300 49.01 -135.37 11.07
C ALA A 300 49.64 -134.46 12.16
N GLN A 301 48.79 -133.82 13.00
CA GLN A 301 49.14 -133.23 14.32
C GLN A 301 50.08 -131.99 14.29
N ASN A 302 50.07 -131.05 15.25
CA ASN A 302 49.22 -130.91 16.46
C ASN A 302 49.06 -129.43 16.89
N ASN A 303 48.10 -129.20 17.81
CA ASN A 303 48.09 -128.30 18.99
C ASN A 303 49.38 -127.51 19.35
N THR A 304 49.38 -126.33 20.01
CA THR A 304 48.37 -125.41 20.64
C THR A 304 49.09 -124.08 20.97
N ASP A 305 48.49 -122.94 21.37
CA ASP A 305 47.10 -122.58 21.73
C ASP A 305 46.69 -121.26 20.99
N GLY A 306 46.18 -120.11 21.48
CA GLY A 306 45.70 -119.59 22.77
C GLY A 306 46.31 -118.24 23.18
N MET A 307 45.68 -117.36 23.99
CA MET A 307 44.30 -117.33 24.48
C MET A 307 43.88 -115.90 24.93
N VAL A 308 42.70 -115.44 24.46
CA VAL A 308 41.79 -114.40 25.06
C VAL A 308 42.22 -112.90 25.10
N PRO A 309 41.27 -111.94 24.92
CA PRO A 309 41.49 -110.49 24.96
C PRO A 309 40.91 -109.82 26.23
N ASP A 310 40.91 -108.47 26.30
CA ASP A 310 39.85 -107.74 27.02
C ASP A 310 39.55 -106.35 26.42
N SER A 311 38.59 -105.66 27.03
CA SER A 311 37.77 -104.54 26.57
C SER A 311 38.04 -103.25 27.36
N PHE A 312 37.66 -102.09 26.81
CA PHE A 312 37.04 -101.03 27.63
C PHE A 312 36.17 -100.05 26.80
N VAL A 313 35.41 -99.20 27.50
CA VAL A 313 34.24 -98.46 27.00
C VAL A 313 34.14 -97.08 27.66
N VAL A 314 33.62 -96.07 26.95
CA VAL A 314 33.12 -94.76 27.47
C VAL A 314 34.15 -93.78 28.07
N SER A 315 34.18 -92.54 27.55
CA SER A 315 33.71 -91.37 28.32
C SER A 315 33.46 -90.13 27.46
N HIS A 316 32.46 -89.35 27.83
CA HIS A 316 32.27 -87.96 27.37
C HIS A 316 33.32 -87.04 28.00
N ARG A 317 33.68 -85.97 27.28
CA ARG A 317 33.47 -84.63 27.85
C ARG A 317 33.20 -83.56 26.78
N SER A 318 32.38 -82.60 27.19
CA SER A 318 32.22 -81.26 26.62
C SER A 318 33.48 -80.42 26.80
#